data_AF-A0ABC8JLA4-F1
#
_entry.id   AF-A0ABC8JLA4-F1
#
_cell.length_a   1.000
_cell.length_b   1.000
_cell.length_c   1.000
_cell.angle_alpha   90.00
_cell.angle_beta   90.00
_cell.angle_gamma   90.00
#
_symmetry.space_group_name_H-M   'P 1'
#
loop_
_entity.id
_entity.type
_entity.pdbx_description
1 polymer ?
#
loop_
_entity_poly.entity_id
_entity_poly.type
_entity_poly.pdbx_seq_one_letter_code
_entity_poly.pdbx_strand_id
1 'polypeptide(L)'
;MTKINSLITAIDDIYDVYGTLDELKQFTTMVENWDVNRLDELPGYMKLCYLVLYNEINSIGRDILKDRNINVIPFLRKSWGDLCKAYLVEAKWQKRKHKPSVNEYMQNAWISISAPTLLAHFYCVFSDQISSQALETLSRHQHIVRCSAIVLRLANDLGTSPDELKRGDVLKSVQCYMNETGASEEKSRAYVQEMISNTWDEMNYEIISHDSSLLPRGFVKAAINLARTSQCMYQHGDGHGSPDKAKTVDRVLSILVNPIPLD
;
A
#
# COMPACT_ATOMS: atom_id res chain seq x y z
N MET A 1 -11.42 6.52 3.15
CA MET A 1 -10.04 6.41 2.64
C MET A 1 -9.01 7.03 3.58
N THR A 2 -9.14 8.29 4.01
CA THR A 2 -8.16 8.94 4.91
C THR A 2 -7.84 8.13 6.17
N LYS A 3 -8.86 7.67 6.91
CA LYS A 3 -8.66 6.79 8.08
C LYS A 3 -7.87 5.52 7.77
N ILE A 4 -8.12 4.92 6.60
CA ILE A 4 -7.44 3.69 6.16
C ILE A 4 -5.96 3.96 5.87
N ASN A 5 -5.65 5.06 5.17
CA ASN A 5 -4.26 5.48 4.96
C ASN A 5 -3.55 5.77 6.29
N SER A 6 -4.19 6.46 7.23
CA SER A 6 -3.61 6.72 8.55
C SER A 6 -3.31 5.43 9.33
N LEU A 7 -4.21 4.44 9.27
CA LEU A 7 -4.00 3.12 9.87
C LEU A 7 -2.86 2.36 9.18
N ILE A 8 -2.80 2.39 7.85
CA ILE A 8 -1.69 1.81 7.08
C ILE A 8 -0.37 2.40 7.56
N THR A 9 -0.22 3.73 7.58
CA THR A 9 1.00 4.40 8.02
C THR A 9 1.37 4.05 9.47
N ALA A 10 0.40 4.07 10.38
CA ALA A 10 0.68 3.72 11.77
C ALA A 10 1.13 2.26 11.94
N ILE A 11 0.59 1.34 11.12
CA ILE A 11 0.99 -0.07 11.14
C ILE A 11 2.35 -0.24 10.47
N ASP A 12 2.60 0.41 9.34
CA ASP A 12 3.90 0.44 8.65
C ASP A 12 5.03 0.80 9.63
N ASP A 13 4.89 1.94 10.32
CA ASP A 13 5.82 2.41 11.37
C ASP A 13 6.02 1.38 12.50
N ILE A 14 4.96 0.65 12.88
CA ILE A 14 5.08 -0.42 13.88
C ILE A 14 6.03 -1.51 13.37
N TYR A 15 5.98 -1.86 12.08
CA TYR A 15 6.77 -2.95 11.51
C TYR A 15 8.22 -2.59 11.17
N ASP A 16 8.50 -1.38 10.73
CA ASP A 16 9.83 -0.99 10.24
C ASP A 16 10.63 -0.09 11.21
N VAL A 17 9.98 0.53 12.21
CA VAL A 17 10.63 1.39 13.21
C VAL A 17 10.49 0.85 14.64
N TYR A 18 9.28 0.55 15.11
CA TYR A 18 9.04 0.42 16.56
C TYR A 18 9.07 -1.02 17.08
N GLY A 19 8.52 -1.99 16.35
CA GLY A 19 8.24 -3.33 16.85
C GLY A 19 9.45 -4.26 16.83
N THR A 20 9.60 -5.07 17.87
CA THR A 20 10.53 -6.21 17.82
C THR A 20 9.93 -7.34 16.98
N LEU A 21 10.78 -8.16 16.35
CA LEU A 21 10.29 -9.24 15.48
C LEU A 21 9.30 -10.20 16.17
N ASP A 22 9.42 -10.43 17.48
CA ASP A 22 8.50 -11.32 18.20
C ASP A 22 7.15 -10.64 18.50
N GLU A 23 7.13 -9.34 18.74
CA GLU A 23 5.89 -8.56 18.81
C GLU A 23 5.21 -8.47 17.43
N LEU A 24 5.98 -8.28 16.36
CA LEU A 24 5.45 -8.21 14.99
C LEU A 24 4.80 -9.53 14.55
N LYS A 25 5.39 -10.68 14.92
CA LYS A 25 4.75 -11.99 14.69
C LYS A 25 3.40 -12.09 15.41
N GLN A 26 3.36 -11.66 16.68
CA GLN A 26 2.13 -11.67 17.47
C GLN A 26 1.08 -10.74 16.87
N PHE A 27 1.46 -9.53 16.45
CA PHE A 27 0.56 -8.59 15.78
C PHE A 27 0.03 -9.16 14.46
N THR A 28 0.89 -9.73 13.61
CA THR A 28 0.46 -10.39 12.36
C THR A 28 -0.56 -11.49 12.66
N THR A 29 -0.28 -12.37 13.63
CA THR A 29 -1.20 -13.44 14.04
C THR A 29 -2.52 -12.90 14.58
N MET A 30 -2.51 -11.79 15.30
CA MET A 30 -3.72 -11.14 15.81
C MET A 30 -4.61 -10.60 14.67
N VAL A 31 -3.99 -9.96 13.67
CA VAL A 31 -4.67 -9.47 12.46
C VAL A 31 -5.18 -10.64 11.60
N GLU A 32 -4.46 -11.74 11.49
CA GLU A 32 -4.94 -12.92 10.75
C GLU A 32 -6.15 -13.58 11.42
N ASN A 33 -6.09 -13.79 12.74
CA ASN A 33 -7.16 -14.44 13.48
C ASN A 33 -8.39 -13.54 13.66
N TRP A 34 -8.17 -12.22 13.65
CA TRP A 34 -9.22 -11.21 13.81
C TRP A 34 -10.02 -11.38 15.12
N ASP A 35 -9.35 -11.76 16.20
CA ASP A 35 -9.94 -12.04 17.52
C ASP A 35 -9.61 -10.96 18.55
N VAL A 36 -10.57 -10.08 18.80
CA VAL A 36 -10.43 -8.97 19.76
C VAL A 36 -10.32 -9.43 21.22
N ASN A 37 -10.72 -10.66 21.55
CA ASN A 37 -10.66 -11.17 22.93
C ASN A 37 -9.22 -11.47 23.37
N ARG A 38 -8.29 -11.54 22.43
CA ARG A 38 -6.87 -11.81 22.68
C ARG A 38 -6.03 -10.54 22.76
N LEU A 39 -6.67 -9.37 22.83
CA LEU A 39 -6.01 -8.07 22.95
C LEU A 39 -4.92 -8.04 24.02
N ASP A 40 -5.12 -8.75 25.14
CA ASP A 40 -4.16 -8.73 26.24
C ASP A 40 -2.82 -9.40 25.95
N GLU A 41 -2.71 -10.14 24.84
CA GLU A 41 -1.46 -10.73 24.37
C GLU A 41 -0.52 -9.70 23.72
N LEU A 42 -1.03 -8.55 23.25
CA LEU A 42 -0.21 -7.53 22.57
C LEU A 42 0.43 -6.54 23.56
N PRO A 43 1.59 -5.94 23.21
CA PRO A 43 2.13 -4.77 23.90
C PRO A 43 1.15 -3.58 23.88
N GLY A 44 1.19 -2.71 24.89
CA GLY A 44 0.21 -1.63 25.07
C GLY A 44 -0.02 -0.72 23.85
N TYR A 45 1.05 -0.34 23.15
CA TYR A 45 0.94 0.50 21.94
C TYR A 45 0.29 -0.24 20.75
N MET A 46 0.56 -1.54 20.62
CA MET A 46 -0.05 -2.40 19.60
C MET A 46 -1.51 -2.72 19.91
N LYS A 47 -1.89 -2.85 21.20
CA LYS A 47 -3.29 -3.08 21.61
C LYS A 47 -4.21 -1.99 21.05
N LEU A 48 -3.82 -0.73 21.24
CA LEU A 48 -4.61 0.41 20.77
C LEU A 48 -4.69 0.41 19.25
N CYS A 49 -3.57 0.22 18.56
CA CYS A 49 -3.54 0.17 17.09
C CYS A 49 -4.48 -0.93 16.54
N TYR A 50 -4.38 -2.15 17.07
CA TYR A 50 -5.24 -3.27 16.68
C TYR A 50 -6.71 -3.01 17.00
N LEU A 51 -7.03 -2.47 18.18
CA LEU A 51 -8.41 -2.17 18.55
C LEU A 51 -9.04 -1.12 17.62
N VAL A 52 -8.30 -0.07 17.26
CA VAL A 52 -8.78 0.94 16.30
C VAL A 52 -8.98 0.31 14.92
N LEU A 53 -8.02 -0.48 14.44
CA LEU A 53 -8.16 -1.24 13.20
C LEU A 53 -9.41 -2.12 13.23
N TYR A 54 -9.56 -2.96 14.25
CA TYR A 54 -10.70 -3.85 14.41
C TYR A 54 -12.02 -3.08 14.39
N ASN A 55 -12.14 -2.00 15.15
CA ASN A 55 -13.36 -1.21 15.25
C ASN A 55 -13.73 -0.52 13.95
N GLU A 56 -12.78 0.14 13.28
CA GLU A 56 -13.03 0.86 12.03
C GLU A 56 -13.45 -0.10 10.90
N ILE A 57 -12.76 -1.24 10.77
CA ILE A 57 -13.06 -2.21 9.72
C ILE A 57 -14.39 -2.92 9.95
N ASN A 58 -14.69 -3.28 11.19
CA ASN A 58 -16.02 -3.82 11.52
C ASN A 58 -17.10 -2.74 11.34
N SER A 59 -16.82 -1.45 11.59
CA SER A 59 -17.79 -0.38 11.33
C SER A 59 -18.09 -0.24 9.84
N ILE A 60 -17.07 -0.17 8.99
CA ILE A 60 -17.23 -0.13 7.53
C ILE A 60 -18.04 -1.35 7.06
N GLY A 61 -17.70 -2.53 7.58
CA GLY A 61 -18.41 -3.76 7.26
C GLY A 61 -19.88 -3.77 7.68
N ARG A 62 -20.20 -3.23 8.86
CA ARG A 62 -21.60 -3.08 9.33
C ARG A 62 -22.38 -2.11 8.45
N ASP A 63 -21.80 -0.98 8.08
CA ASP A 63 -22.46 0.02 7.24
C ASP A 63 -22.79 -0.57 5.85
N ILE A 64 -21.83 -1.26 5.24
CA ILE A 64 -22.04 -1.93 3.94
C ILE A 64 -23.06 -3.08 4.06
N LEU A 65 -23.01 -3.86 5.14
CA LEU A 65 -24.00 -4.93 5.37
C LEU A 65 -25.41 -4.35 5.52
N LYS A 66 -25.56 -3.24 6.24
CA LYS A 66 -26.84 -2.57 6.43
C LYS A 66 -27.40 -2.03 5.11
N ASP A 67 -26.57 -1.37 4.32
CA ASP A 67 -27.03 -0.65 3.12
C ASP A 67 -27.15 -1.56 1.89
N ARG A 68 -26.33 -2.62 1.81
CA ARG A 68 -26.16 -3.45 0.61
C ARG A 68 -26.35 -4.94 0.86
N ASN A 69 -26.61 -5.35 2.09
CA ASN A 69 -26.80 -6.75 2.51
C ASN A 69 -25.64 -7.68 2.10
N ILE A 70 -24.41 -7.17 2.11
CA ILE A 70 -23.19 -7.92 1.78
C ILE A 70 -22.20 -7.80 2.93
N ASN A 71 -21.72 -8.94 3.42
CA ASN A 71 -20.70 -8.99 4.45
C ASN A 71 -19.29 -8.92 3.83
N VAL A 72 -18.69 -7.73 3.84
CA VAL A 72 -17.32 -7.50 3.33
C VAL A 72 -16.22 -7.72 4.37
N ILE A 73 -16.57 -7.91 5.65
CA ILE A 73 -15.58 -8.03 6.74
C ILE A 73 -14.56 -9.14 6.48
N PRO A 74 -14.95 -10.36 6.03
CA PRO A 74 -14.01 -11.43 5.73
C PRO A 74 -12.99 -11.07 4.63
N PHE A 75 -13.42 -10.28 3.64
CA PHE A 75 -12.57 -9.83 2.55
C PHE A 75 -11.58 -8.75 3.02
N LEU A 76 -12.06 -7.75 3.75
CA LEU A 76 -11.21 -6.67 4.26
C LEU A 76 -10.21 -7.17 5.30
N ARG A 77 -10.60 -8.05 6.24
CA ARG A 77 -9.66 -8.64 7.21
C ARG A 77 -8.56 -9.45 6.53
N LYS A 78 -8.89 -10.19 5.46
CA LYS A 78 -7.89 -10.95 4.69
C LYS A 78 -6.87 -9.99 4.08
N SER A 79 -7.35 -8.88 3.50
CA SER A 79 -6.48 -7.88 2.91
C SER A 79 -5.51 -7.24 3.91
N TRP A 80 -5.96 -6.97 5.14
CA TRP A 80 -5.07 -6.51 6.22
C TRP A 80 -4.09 -7.58 6.71
N GLY A 81 -4.53 -8.84 6.78
CA GLY A 81 -3.66 -9.96 7.10
C GLY A 81 -2.55 -10.15 6.06
N ASP A 82 -2.88 -10.04 4.78
CA ASP A 82 -1.92 -10.12 3.68
C ASP A 82 -0.90 -8.95 3.74
N LEU A 83 -1.35 -7.73 4.05
CA LEU A 83 -0.49 -6.57 4.27
C LEU A 83 0.48 -6.79 5.45
N CYS A 84 -0.03 -7.21 6.62
CA CYS A 84 0.78 -7.46 7.81
C CYS A 84 1.79 -8.61 7.61
N LYS A 85 1.48 -9.59 6.74
CA LYS A 85 2.44 -10.62 6.34
C LYS A 85 3.56 -10.05 5.47
N ALA A 86 3.21 -9.19 4.51
CA ALA A 86 4.20 -8.55 3.65
C ALA A 86 5.15 -7.66 4.46
N TYR A 87 4.63 -6.89 5.42
CA TYR A 87 5.47 -6.15 6.37
C TYR A 87 6.35 -7.07 7.23
N LEU A 88 5.82 -8.18 7.73
CA LEU A 88 6.61 -9.13 8.51
C LEU A 88 7.74 -9.76 7.70
N VAL A 89 7.58 -9.94 6.38
CA VAL A 89 8.65 -10.40 5.49
C VAL A 89 9.78 -9.38 5.44
N GLU A 90 9.47 -8.09 5.29
CA GLU A 90 10.48 -7.02 5.26
C GLU A 90 11.20 -6.89 6.61
N ALA A 91 10.48 -6.91 7.73
CA ALA A 91 11.07 -6.90 9.06
C ALA A 91 12.01 -8.11 9.29
N LYS A 92 11.68 -9.28 8.74
CA LYS A 92 12.57 -10.46 8.77
C LYS A 92 13.82 -10.25 7.92
N TRP A 93 13.69 -9.65 6.73
CA TRP A 93 14.83 -9.32 5.88
C TRP A 93 15.77 -8.33 6.59
N GLN A 94 15.23 -7.29 7.21
CA GLN A 94 16.00 -6.30 7.97
C GLN A 94 16.79 -6.97 9.10
N LYS A 95 16.12 -7.76 9.95
CA LYS A 95 16.77 -8.46 11.09
C LYS A 95 17.87 -9.42 10.64
N ARG A 96 17.66 -10.11 9.52
CA ARG A 96 18.62 -11.09 8.98
C ARG A 96 19.68 -10.47 8.07
N LYS A 97 19.60 -9.17 7.79
CA LYS A 97 20.40 -8.48 6.77
C LYS A 97 20.33 -9.20 5.41
N HIS A 98 19.16 -9.75 5.11
CA HIS A 98 18.89 -10.39 3.82
C HIS A 98 18.89 -9.32 2.74
N LYS A 99 19.50 -9.62 1.60
CA LYS A 99 19.55 -8.74 0.44
C LYS A 99 18.78 -9.39 -0.70
N PRO A 100 17.49 -9.07 -0.87
CA PRO A 100 16.68 -9.71 -1.89
C PRO A 100 17.15 -9.32 -3.30
N SER A 101 16.90 -10.19 -4.28
CA SER A 101 16.95 -9.79 -5.69
C SER A 101 15.80 -8.82 -6.00
N VAL A 102 15.87 -8.11 -7.13
CA VAL A 102 14.76 -7.22 -7.54
C VAL A 102 13.46 -7.99 -7.65
N ASN A 103 13.49 -9.19 -8.25
CA ASN A 103 12.29 -10.02 -8.37
C ASN A 103 11.76 -10.47 -7.00
N GLU A 104 12.63 -10.95 -6.10
CA GLU A 104 12.22 -11.36 -4.75
C GLU A 104 11.58 -10.19 -3.98
N TYR A 105 12.22 -9.02 -3.99
CA TYR A 105 11.69 -7.80 -3.39
C TYR A 105 10.33 -7.46 -4.00
N MET A 106 10.22 -7.41 -5.33
CA MET A 106 9.01 -6.99 -6.01
C MET A 106 7.83 -7.96 -5.86
N GLN A 107 8.04 -9.24 -5.50
CA GLN A 107 6.92 -10.13 -5.16
C GLN A 107 6.27 -9.78 -3.81
N ASN A 108 7.01 -9.14 -2.90
CA ASN A 108 6.51 -8.68 -1.60
C ASN A 108 6.09 -7.21 -1.63
N ALA A 109 6.89 -6.37 -2.29
CA ALA A 109 6.85 -4.92 -2.23
C ALA A 109 5.55 -4.30 -2.78
N TRP A 110 4.93 -4.93 -3.78
CA TRP A 110 3.63 -4.50 -4.29
C TRP A 110 2.47 -4.74 -3.30
N ILE A 111 2.67 -5.62 -2.32
CA ILE A 111 1.69 -5.84 -1.24
C ILE A 111 2.02 -4.92 -0.07
N SER A 112 3.29 -4.86 0.37
CA SER A 112 3.71 -4.04 1.52
C SER A 112 3.48 -2.54 1.29
N ILE A 113 3.46 -2.06 0.04
CA ILE A 113 3.07 -0.67 -0.25
C ILE A 113 1.59 -0.36 -0.01
N SER A 114 0.79 -1.35 0.44
CA SER A 114 -0.62 -1.23 0.84
C SER A 114 -1.63 -0.91 -0.26
N ALA A 115 -1.22 -0.65 -1.50
CA ALA A 115 -2.13 -0.38 -2.62
C ALA A 115 -3.26 -1.41 -2.78
N PRO A 116 -3.00 -2.74 -2.70
CA PRO A 116 -4.07 -3.74 -2.74
C PRO A 116 -5.10 -3.55 -1.61
N THR A 117 -4.65 -3.23 -0.40
CA THR A 117 -5.51 -2.97 0.75
C THR A 117 -6.31 -1.69 0.58
N LEU A 118 -5.68 -0.62 0.10
CA LEU A 118 -6.36 0.64 -0.17
C LEU A 118 -7.44 0.49 -1.26
N LEU A 119 -7.14 -0.24 -2.33
CA LEU A 119 -8.07 -0.49 -3.42
C LEU A 119 -9.19 -1.46 -3.01
N ALA A 120 -8.91 -2.47 -2.18
CA ALA A 120 -9.94 -3.33 -1.59
C ALA A 120 -10.98 -2.51 -0.79
N HIS A 121 -10.50 -1.57 0.03
CA HIS A 121 -11.35 -0.61 0.74
C HIS A 121 -12.15 0.28 -0.19
N PHE A 122 -11.47 0.87 -1.19
CA PHE A 122 -12.13 1.74 -2.17
C PHE A 122 -13.25 1.00 -2.89
N TYR A 123 -12.99 -0.23 -3.34
CA TYR A 123 -13.97 -1.07 -4.00
C TYR A 123 -15.18 -1.33 -3.09
N CYS A 124 -14.96 -1.74 -1.84
CA CYS A 124 -16.06 -2.07 -0.94
C CYS A 124 -16.96 -0.88 -0.63
N VAL A 125 -16.38 0.32 -0.46
CA VAL A 125 -17.11 1.52 -0.05
C VAL A 125 -17.76 2.23 -1.24
N PHE A 126 -17.07 2.34 -2.39
CA PHE A 126 -17.47 3.23 -3.49
C PHE A 126 -17.96 2.51 -4.74
N SER A 127 -17.86 1.18 -4.84
CA SER A 127 -18.35 0.45 -6.01
C SER A 127 -19.87 0.26 -5.95
N ASP A 128 -20.62 0.74 -6.94
CA ASP A 128 -22.07 0.51 -7.01
C ASP A 128 -22.45 -0.95 -7.31
N GLN A 129 -21.48 -1.77 -7.73
CA GLN A 129 -21.68 -3.14 -8.20
C GLN A 129 -21.05 -4.19 -7.29
N ILE A 130 -20.96 -3.89 -5.99
CA ILE A 130 -20.40 -4.84 -5.03
C ILE A 130 -21.27 -6.11 -4.95
N SER A 131 -20.63 -7.27 -5.01
CA SER A 131 -21.24 -8.58 -4.78
C SER A 131 -20.18 -9.58 -4.32
N SER A 132 -20.58 -10.69 -3.71
CA SER A 132 -19.64 -11.75 -3.32
C SER A 132 -18.83 -12.27 -4.51
N GLN A 133 -19.47 -12.43 -5.68
CA GLN A 133 -18.81 -12.84 -6.92
C GLN A 133 -17.80 -11.78 -7.37
N ALA A 134 -18.14 -10.49 -7.28
CA ALA A 134 -17.23 -9.44 -7.71
C ALA A 134 -16.03 -9.27 -6.76
N LEU A 135 -16.19 -9.54 -5.46
CA LEU A 135 -15.07 -9.62 -4.51
C LEU A 135 -14.14 -10.81 -4.80
N GLU A 136 -14.71 -11.95 -5.21
CA GLU A 136 -13.94 -13.11 -5.67
C GLU A 136 -13.20 -12.80 -6.98
N THR A 137 -13.87 -12.14 -7.93
CA THR A 137 -13.26 -11.65 -9.17
C THR A 137 -12.10 -10.72 -8.87
N LEU A 138 -12.26 -9.74 -7.97
CA LEU A 138 -11.19 -8.83 -7.55
C LEU A 138 -10.03 -9.56 -6.85
N SER A 139 -10.33 -10.64 -6.13
CA SER A 139 -9.29 -11.49 -5.51
C SER A 139 -8.49 -12.28 -6.55
N ARG A 140 -9.11 -12.65 -7.68
CA ARG A 140 -8.48 -13.44 -8.76
C ARG A 140 -7.82 -12.58 -9.84
N HIS A 141 -8.45 -11.47 -10.21
CA HIS A 141 -8.04 -10.55 -11.27
C HIS A 141 -7.39 -9.31 -10.67
N GLN A 142 -6.18 -9.50 -10.17
CA GLN A 142 -5.42 -8.47 -9.48
C GLN A 142 -4.52 -7.67 -10.43
N HIS A 143 -4.61 -7.84 -11.75
CA HIS A 143 -3.61 -7.28 -12.67
C HIS A 143 -3.52 -5.75 -12.59
N ILE A 144 -4.63 -5.04 -12.83
CA ILE A 144 -4.69 -3.57 -12.66
C ILE A 144 -4.27 -3.11 -11.25
N VAL A 145 -4.63 -3.88 -10.21
CA VAL A 145 -4.28 -3.60 -8.81
C VAL A 145 -2.78 -3.74 -8.60
N ARG A 146 -2.18 -4.79 -9.17
CA ARG A 146 -0.75 -5.09 -9.11
C ARG A 146 0.05 -4.05 -9.89
N CYS A 147 -0.35 -3.69 -11.11
CA CYS A 147 0.33 -2.64 -11.88
C CYS A 147 0.27 -1.31 -11.13
N SER A 148 -0.89 -0.94 -10.58
CA SER A 148 -1.03 0.28 -9.77
C SER A 148 -0.12 0.27 -8.53
N ALA A 149 -0.07 -0.87 -7.85
CA ALA A 149 0.79 -1.07 -6.69
C ALA A 149 2.28 -1.02 -7.04
N ILE A 150 2.70 -1.61 -8.15
CA ILE A 150 4.08 -1.57 -8.63
C ILE A 150 4.49 -0.13 -8.94
N VAL A 151 3.67 0.64 -9.67
CA VAL A 151 3.96 2.06 -9.92
C VAL A 151 4.07 2.85 -8.61
N LEU A 152 3.13 2.65 -7.68
CA LEU A 152 3.17 3.30 -6.37
C LEU A 152 4.44 2.95 -5.58
N ARG A 153 4.81 1.66 -5.53
CA ARG A 153 6.02 1.19 -4.84
C ARG A 153 7.24 1.84 -5.45
N LEU A 154 7.48 1.65 -6.75
CA LEU A 154 8.67 2.16 -7.42
C LEU A 154 8.80 3.69 -7.33
N ALA A 155 7.68 4.43 -7.44
CA ALA A 155 7.67 5.88 -7.21
C ALA A 155 8.07 6.24 -5.77
N ASN A 156 7.55 5.52 -4.78
CA ASN A 156 7.96 5.66 -3.39
C ASN A 156 9.47 5.37 -3.21
N ASP A 157 10.01 4.24 -3.71
CA ASP A 157 11.46 3.93 -3.61
C ASP A 157 12.31 5.07 -4.15
N LEU A 158 11.97 5.60 -5.32
CA LEU A 158 12.72 6.67 -5.95
C LEU A 158 12.74 7.94 -5.08
N GLY A 159 11.66 8.21 -4.35
CA GLY A 159 11.49 9.39 -3.50
C GLY A 159 12.02 9.23 -2.07
N THR A 160 12.04 8.02 -1.51
CA THR A 160 12.29 7.80 -0.07
C THR A 160 13.60 7.06 0.25
N SER A 161 14.13 6.27 -0.69
CA SER A 161 15.30 5.39 -0.43
C SER A 161 16.49 6.07 0.27
N PRO A 162 16.92 7.31 -0.10
CA PRO A 162 18.12 7.90 0.50
C PRO A 162 18.04 8.09 2.02
N ASP A 163 16.87 8.43 2.55
CA ASP A 163 16.68 8.69 3.98
C ASP A 163 16.30 7.41 4.76
N GLU A 164 15.64 6.45 4.11
CA GLU A 164 15.36 5.11 4.67
C GLU A 164 16.65 4.30 4.89
N LEU A 165 17.56 4.30 3.92
CA LEU A 165 18.84 3.58 4.05
C LEU A 165 19.71 4.14 5.18
N LYS A 166 19.71 5.46 5.40
CA LYS A 166 20.41 6.08 6.53
C LYS A 166 19.87 5.61 7.89
N ARG A 167 18.59 5.23 7.94
CA ARG A 167 17.92 4.72 9.14
C ARG A 167 18.10 3.20 9.34
N GLY A 168 18.69 2.50 8.37
CA GLY A 168 18.94 1.06 8.45
C GLY A 168 17.79 0.17 7.98
N ASP A 169 16.94 0.70 7.10
CA ASP A 169 15.85 -0.04 6.46
C ASP A 169 16.37 -1.11 5.45
N VAL A 170 15.49 -1.99 4.98
CA VAL A 170 15.75 -2.97 3.93
C VAL A 170 16.12 -2.30 2.61
N LEU A 171 16.86 -3.03 1.77
CA LEU A 171 17.14 -2.56 0.40
C LEU A 171 15.82 -2.38 -0.35
N LYS A 172 15.65 -1.20 -0.97
CA LYS A 172 14.55 -0.91 -1.89
C LYS A 172 14.96 -1.29 -3.32
N SER A 173 14.08 -1.12 -4.30
CA SER A 173 14.27 -1.57 -5.70
C SER A 173 15.59 -1.11 -6.32
N VAL A 174 15.96 0.16 -6.15
CA VAL A 174 17.23 0.72 -6.63
C VAL A 174 18.41 -0.06 -6.04
N GLN A 175 18.42 -0.27 -4.73
CA GLN A 175 19.54 -0.94 -4.06
C GLN A 175 19.54 -2.46 -4.28
N CYS A 176 18.37 -3.08 -4.43
CA CYS A 176 18.27 -4.47 -4.84
C CYS A 176 18.94 -4.66 -6.21
N TYR A 177 18.65 -3.79 -7.17
CA TYR A 177 19.25 -3.85 -8.51
C TYR A 177 20.76 -3.59 -8.47
N MET A 178 21.21 -2.60 -7.71
CA MET A 178 22.65 -2.34 -7.50
C MET A 178 23.36 -3.58 -6.91
N ASN A 179 22.75 -4.22 -5.91
CA ASN A 179 23.34 -5.36 -5.24
C ASN A 179 23.35 -6.62 -6.12
N GLU A 180 22.31 -6.82 -6.94
CA GLU A 180 22.19 -7.97 -7.83
C GLU A 180 23.12 -7.89 -9.05
N THR A 181 23.32 -6.69 -9.61
CA THR A 181 24.02 -6.51 -10.90
C THR A 181 25.38 -5.82 -10.78
N GLY A 182 25.69 -5.18 -9.66
CA GLY A 182 26.86 -4.31 -9.52
C GLY A 182 26.75 -2.97 -10.25
N ALA A 183 25.55 -2.59 -10.73
CA ALA A 183 25.33 -1.33 -11.44
C ALA A 183 25.51 -0.10 -10.54
N SER A 184 25.81 1.05 -11.15
CA SER A 184 25.83 2.34 -10.45
C SER A 184 24.43 2.75 -10.00
N GLU A 185 24.34 3.64 -9.01
CA GLU A 185 23.04 4.17 -8.55
C GLU A 185 22.27 4.83 -9.70
N GLU A 186 22.94 5.64 -10.54
CA GLU A 186 22.32 6.28 -11.70
C GLU A 186 21.68 5.27 -12.65
N LYS A 187 22.41 4.21 -13.03
CA LYS A 187 21.88 3.14 -13.88
C LYS A 187 20.71 2.39 -13.23
N SER A 188 20.79 2.21 -11.91
CA SER A 188 19.75 1.51 -11.14
C SER A 188 18.48 2.33 -11.01
N ARG A 189 18.60 3.67 -10.85
CA ARG A 189 17.47 4.59 -10.86
C ARG A 189 16.83 4.66 -12.25
N ALA A 190 17.63 4.67 -13.32
CA ALA A 190 17.11 4.62 -14.70
C ALA A 190 16.35 3.31 -14.95
N TYR A 191 16.87 2.18 -14.50
CA TYR A 191 16.17 0.89 -14.56
C TYR A 191 14.82 0.91 -13.83
N VAL A 192 14.76 1.47 -12.62
CA VAL A 192 13.49 1.60 -11.87
C VAL A 192 12.50 2.53 -12.59
N GLN A 193 12.97 3.61 -13.23
CA GLN A 193 12.12 4.47 -14.06
C GLN A 193 11.59 3.74 -15.29
N GLU A 194 12.41 2.91 -15.94
CA GLU A 194 11.99 2.06 -17.05
C GLU A 194 10.93 1.04 -16.60
N MET A 195 11.10 0.41 -15.43
CA MET A 195 10.07 -0.46 -14.85
C MET A 195 8.73 0.27 -14.65
N ILE A 196 8.76 1.52 -14.19
CA ILE A 196 7.55 2.35 -14.07
C ILE A 196 6.90 2.57 -15.45
N SER A 197 7.69 2.89 -16.47
CA SER A 197 7.19 3.10 -17.84
C SER A 197 6.54 1.83 -18.39
N ASN A 198 7.22 0.69 -18.28
CA ASN A 198 6.71 -0.59 -18.75
C ASN A 198 5.41 -0.99 -18.03
N THR A 199 5.34 -0.76 -16.71
CA THR A 199 4.13 -1.03 -15.92
C THR A 199 2.96 -0.12 -16.34
N TRP A 200 3.25 1.13 -16.74
CA TRP A 200 2.23 2.03 -17.30
C TRP A 200 1.71 1.53 -18.65
N ASP A 201 2.58 1.01 -19.51
CA ASP A 201 2.17 0.45 -20.79
C ASP A 201 1.27 -0.77 -20.62
N GLU A 202 1.59 -1.66 -19.69
CA GLU A 202 0.73 -2.79 -19.30
C GLU A 202 -0.65 -2.32 -18.80
N MET A 203 -0.67 -1.33 -17.91
CA MET A 203 -1.90 -0.77 -17.35
C MET A 203 -2.76 -0.10 -18.43
N ASN A 204 -2.14 0.64 -19.35
CA ASN A 204 -2.81 1.28 -20.48
C ASN A 204 -3.40 0.24 -21.44
N TYR A 205 -2.65 -0.82 -21.73
CA TYR A 205 -3.11 -1.92 -22.57
C TYR A 205 -4.37 -2.59 -22.00
N GLU A 206 -4.40 -2.90 -20.69
CA GLU A 206 -5.55 -3.53 -20.03
C GLU A 206 -6.84 -2.68 -20.06
N ILE A 207 -6.69 -1.36 -20.03
CA ILE A 207 -7.81 -0.43 -20.18
C ILE A 207 -8.38 -0.48 -21.60
N ILE A 208 -7.50 -0.59 -22.60
CA ILE A 208 -7.87 -0.59 -24.01
C ILE A 208 -8.41 -1.96 -24.45
N SER A 209 -7.83 -3.06 -23.95
CA SER A 209 -8.11 -4.43 -24.40
C SER A 209 -9.47 -5.00 -23.97
N HIS A 210 -10.29 -4.25 -23.22
CA HIS A 210 -11.60 -4.66 -22.70
C HIS A 210 -11.58 -5.87 -21.71
N ASP A 211 -10.41 -6.39 -21.34
CA ASP A 211 -10.27 -7.39 -20.26
C ASP A 211 -10.67 -6.83 -18.88
N SER A 212 -10.61 -5.51 -18.72
CA SER A 212 -11.13 -4.77 -17.56
C SER A 212 -12.67 -4.74 -17.47
N SER A 213 -13.40 -5.34 -18.42
CA SER A 213 -14.88 -5.40 -18.42
C SER A 213 -15.49 -6.06 -17.18
N LEU A 214 -14.71 -6.85 -16.44
CA LEU A 214 -15.15 -7.52 -15.20
C LEU A 214 -15.09 -6.61 -13.97
N LEU A 215 -14.40 -5.47 -14.05
CA LEU A 215 -14.25 -4.52 -12.95
C LEU A 215 -15.05 -3.22 -13.23
N PRO A 216 -15.70 -2.63 -12.22
CA PRO A 216 -16.41 -1.37 -12.38
C PRO A 216 -15.46 -0.26 -12.86
N ARG A 217 -15.90 0.52 -13.85
CA ARG A 217 -15.09 1.62 -14.42
C ARG A 217 -14.57 2.61 -13.36
N GLY A 218 -15.38 2.90 -12.35
CA GLY A 218 -14.98 3.77 -11.24
C GLY A 218 -13.81 3.20 -10.43
N PHE A 219 -13.77 1.88 -10.24
CA PHE A 219 -12.67 1.18 -9.58
C PHE A 219 -11.39 1.21 -10.42
N VAL A 220 -11.48 0.90 -11.72
CA VAL A 220 -10.33 0.95 -12.64
C VAL A 220 -9.73 2.37 -12.66
N LYS A 221 -10.57 3.40 -12.75
CA LYS A 221 -10.15 4.80 -12.67
C LYS A 221 -9.44 5.12 -11.35
N ALA A 222 -9.91 4.59 -10.23
CA ALA A 222 -9.27 4.78 -8.93
C ALA A 222 -7.89 4.11 -8.85
N ALA A 223 -7.73 2.90 -9.39
CA ALA A 223 -6.44 2.21 -9.46
C ALA A 223 -5.42 3.02 -10.28
N ILE A 224 -5.82 3.53 -11.45
CA ILE A 224 -4.96 4.38 -12.29
C ILE A 224 -4.61 5.69 -11.56
N ASN A 225 -5.61 6.30 -10.92
CA ASN A 225 -5.39 7.56 -10.20
C ASN A 225 -4.49 7.36 -8.98
N LEU A 226 -4.52 6.20 -8.31
CA LEU A 226 -3.56 5.89 -7.26
C LEU A 226 -2.12 5.87 -7.78
N ALA A 227 -1.89 5.27 -8.95
CA ALA A 227 -0.60 5.30 -9.62
C ALA A 227 -0.16 6.74 -9.95
N ARG A 228 -1.05 7.59 -10.48
CA ARG A 228 -0.74 9.02 -10.73
C ARG A 228 -0.44 9.79 -9.45
N THR A 229 -1.25 9.59 -8.41
CA THR A 229 -1.07 10.23 -7.10
C THR A 229 0.28 9.86 -6.51
N SER A 230 0.73 8.61 -6.66
CA SER A 230 2.06 8.19 -6.19
C SER A 230 3.19 8.98 -6.83
N GLN A 231 3.16 9.14 -8.15
CA GLN A 231 4.20 9.85 -8.88
C GLN A 231 4.16 11.34 -8.58
N CYS A 232 2.99 11.90 -8.30
CA CYS A 232 2.86 13.24 -7.77
C CYS A 232 3.51 13.33 -6.39
N MET A 233 3.09 12.49 -5.43
CA MET A 233 3.55 12.50 -4.04
C MET A 233 5.07 12.38 -3.92
N TYR A 234 5.68 11.48 -4.69
CA TYR A 234 7.10 11.15 -4.56
C TYR A 234 8.01 11.83 -5.61
N GLN A 235 7.47 12.74 -6.41
CA GLN A 235 8.22 13.41 -7.50
C GLN A 235 9.45 14.18 -6.99
N HIS A 236 9.33 14.78 -5.81
CA HIS A 236 10.29 15.73 -5.26
C HIS A 236 10.88 15.26 -3.93
N GLY A 237 10.85 13.94 -3.67
CA GLY A 237 11.30 13.34 -2.42
C GLY A 237 10.14 12.69 -1.67
N ASP A 238 10.33 12.48 -0.36
CA ASP A 238 9.33 11.86 0.49
C ASP A 238 8.16 12.80 0.80
N GLY A 239 7.16 12.79 -0.07
CA GLY A 239 5.94 13.59 0.08
C GLY A 239 5.04 13.18 1.24
N HIS A 240 5.23 11.99 1.81
CA HIS A 240 4.36 11.44 2.85
C HIS A 240 4.99 11.58 4.24
N GLY A 241 6.21 11.09 4.43
CA GLY A 241 6.94 11.15 5.70
C GLY A 241 7.72 12.45 5.92
N SER A 242 8.02 13.22 4.86
CA SER A 242 8.71 14.52 4.93
C SER A 242 8.09 15.57 3.99
N PRO A 243 6.78 15.88 4.12
CA PRO A 243 6.03 16.67 3.15
C PRO A 243 6.61 18.08 2.90
N ASP A 244 7.24 18.69 3.91
CA ASP A 244 7.89 20.01 3.81
C ASP A 244 9.09 20.00 2.84
N LYS A 245 9.70 18.84 2.61
CA LYS A 245 10.87 18.67 1.73
C LYS A 245 10.48 18.29 0.29
N ALA A 246 9.20 18.00 0.02
CA ALA A 246 8.75 17.36 -1.21
C ALA A 246 7.61 18.11 -1.94
N LYS A 247 7.43 19.41 -1.68
CA LYS A 247 6.37 20.28 -2.23
C LYS A 247 4.93 19.82 -1.94
N THR A 248 4.74 18.81 -1.09
CA THR A 248 3.39 18.31 -0.76
C THR A 248 2.60 19.37 -0.01
N VAL A 249 3.24 20.11 0.91
CA VAL A 249 2.59 21.20 1.65
C VAL A 249 2.04 22.27 0.71
N ASP A 250 2.84 22.74 -0.25
CA ASP A 250 2.40 23.74 -1.23
C ASP A 250 1.19 23.24 -2.04
N ARG A 251 1.22 21.97 -2.47
CA ARG A 251 0.10 21.36 -3.21
C ARG A 251 -1.16 21.25 -2.35
N VAL A 252 -1.03 20.85 -1.10
CA VAL A 252 -2.16 20.78 -0.16
C VAL A 252 -2.75 22.17 0.09
N LEU A 253 -1.90 23.17 0.32
CA LEU A 253 -2.34 24.56 0.48
C LEU A 253 -3.06 25.05 -0.77
N SER A 254 -2.51 24.79 -1.96
CA SER A 254 -3.11 25.20 -3.22
C SER A 254 -4.46 24.54 -3.51
N ILE A 255 -4.65 23.27 -3.14
CA ILE A 255 -5.85 22.50 -3.50
C ILE A 255 -6.95 22.62 -2.43
N LEU A 256 -6.59 22.70 -1.14
CA LEU A 256 -7.53 22.55 -0.03
C LEU A 256 -7.71 23.81 0.83
N VAL A 257 -6.77 24.76 0.79
CA VAL A 257 -6.76 25.90 1.72
C VAL A 257 -6.93 27.22 0.98
N ASN A 258 -6.12 27.46 -0.04
CA ASN A 258 -6.08 28.73 -0.76
C ASN A 258 -7.17 28.74 -1.85
N PRO A 259 -8.13 29.66 -1.80
CA PRO A 259 -9.13 29.78 -2.85
C PRO A 259 -8.48 30.28 -4.14
N ILE A 260 -9.07 29.88 -5.28
CA ILE A 260 -8.74 30.49 -6.57
C ILE A 260 -9.33 31.91 -6.56
N PRO A 261 -8.53 32.96 -6.77
CA PRO A 261 -9.06 34.32 -6.90
C PRO A 261 -10.08 34.35 -8.03
N LEU A 262 -11.27 34.85 -7.73
CA LEU A 262 -12.26 35.19 -8.73
C LEU A 262 -12.05 36.67 -9.01
N ASP A 263 -11.50 36.98 -10.18
CA ASP A 263 -11.46 38.36 -10.68
C ASP A 263 -12.87 38.97 -10.76
#